data_AF-A0A2W6ZMZ3-F1
#
_entry.id   AF-A0A2W6ZMZ3-F1
#
_cell.length_a   1.000
_cell.length_b   1.000
_cell.length_c   1.000
_cell.angle_alpha   90.00
_cell.angle_beta   90.00
_cell.angle_gamma   90.00
#
_symmetry.space_group_name_H-M   'P 1'
#
loop_
_entity.id
_entity.type
_entity.pdbx_description
1 polymer ?
#
loop_
_entity_poly.entity_id
_entity_poly.type
_entity_poly.pdbx_seq_one_letter_code
_entity_poly.pdbx_strand_id
1 'polypeptide(L)'
;MLSNDWFLLKNYKEWGFEEYINNLRKLFLKNVEVEVENHQALGTGKYKLPLVKANQTILTYHQAQMFDIVSSRDFKEERQYYPINRGIPSSDNFRVEQEVVLADKYHNKDLLAYFFSALRDKSPLTQFRNLYNVLEFFFEEAPQRIGATARIEREMIKAVFSWAIIDSELRLFLNNLPSNVLCAITSEQITTSGISIQGIDLNSTTIGDEVSKRVYEIRNACMHSKKTRGGNPTARFVPTSKEEEILRNEFWLMHWLAIKVIEKDTEERC
;
A
#
# COMPACT_ATOMS: atom_id res chain seq x y z
N MET A 1 -27.16 -5.70 32.10
CA MET A 1 -27.83 -6.69 31.22
C MET A 1 -26.91 -7.89 31.10
N LEU A 2 -27.30 -9.00 31.75
CA LEU A 2 -26.60 -10.28 31.72
C LEU A 2 -26.89 -10.95 30.38
N SER A 3 -25.87 -11.07 29.54
CA SER A 3 -25.97 -11.67 28.20
C SER A 3 -25.41 -13.09 28.25
N ASN A 4 -26.32 -14.07 28.21
CA ASN A 4 -26.12 -15.45 27.75
C ASN A 4 -25.20 -16.40 28.55
N ASP A 5 -25.43 -16.55 29.85
CA ASP A 5 -24.80 -17.60 30.70
C ASP A 5 -25.59 -18.93 30.74
N TRP A 6 -26.13 -19.37 29.60
CA TRP A 6 -26.86 -20.65 29.49
C TRP A 6 -26.39 -21.49 28.29
N PHE A 7 -25.10 -21.43 27.93
CA PHE A 7 -24.53 -22.34 26.95
C PHE A 7 -24.22 -23.71 27.59
N LEU A 8 -25.25 -24.40 28.09
CA LEU A 8 -25.15 -25.73 28.71
C LEU A 8 -24.42 -26.73 27.80
N LEU A 9 -24.58 -26.57 26.48
CA LEU A 9 -23.90 -27.35 25.45
C LEU A 9 -22.37 -27.26 25.51
N LYS A 10 -21.78 -26.19 26.07
CA LYS A 10 -20.34 -26.03 26.23
C LYS A 10 -19.77 -27.11 27.16
N ASN A 11 -20.38 -27.29 28.33
CA ASN A 11 -19.95 -28.26 29.33
C ASN A 11 -20.05 -29.72 28.86
N TYR A 12 -21.03 -30.03 27.99
CA TYR A 12 -21.20 -31.38 27.43
C TYR A 12 -20.35 -31.64 26.17
N LYS A 13 -19.98 -30.58 25.43
CA LYS A 13 -19.15 -30.69 24.22
C LYS A 13 -17.65 -30.69 24.54
N GLU A 14 -17.23 -29.95 25.57
CA GLU A 14 -15.82 -29.81 25.93
C GLU A 14 -15.14 -31.16 26.19
N TRP A 15 -15.82 -32.11 26.85
CA TRP A 15 -15.26 -33.46 27.04
C TRP A 15 -15.00 -34.22 25.73
N GLY A 16 -15.94 -34.19 24.78
CA GLY A 16 -15.77 -34.86 23.49
C GLY A 16 -14.69 -34.19 22.63
N PHE A 17 -14.59 -32.87 22.69
CA PHE A 17 -13.51 -32.13 22.01
C PHE A 17 -12.16 -32.33 22.69
N GLU A 18 -12.08 -32.37 24.01
CA GLU A 18 -10.84 -32.64 24.74
C GLU A 18 -10.30 -34.03 24.42
N GLU A 19 -11.15 -35.05 24.37
CA GLU A 19 -10.72 -36.40 23.98
C GLU A 19 -10.16 -36.39 22.55
N TYR A 20 -10.86 -35.74 21.62
CA TYR A 20 -10.41 -35.60 20.23
C TYR A 20 -9.09 -34.81 20.11
N ILE A 21 -8.97 -33.68 20.82
CA ILE A 21 -7.75 -32.84 20.87
C ILE A 21 -6.59 -33.65 21.47
N ASN A 22 -6.83 -34.41 22.53
CA ASN A 22 -5.82 -35.26 23.15
C ASN A 22 -5.38 -36.39 22.21
N ASN A 23 -6.30 -36.97 21.44
CA ASN A 23 -5.98 -37.98 20.43
C ASN A 23 -5.18 -37.39 19.26
N LEU A 24 -5.50 -36.17 18.82
CA LEU A 24 -4.69 -35.43 17.85
C LEU A 24 -3.31 -35.10 18.41
N ARG A 25 -3.19 -34.61 19.64
CA ARG A 25 -1.89 -34.36 20.31
C ARG A 25 -1.04 -35.62 20.38
N LYS A 26 -1.63 -36.77 20.72
CA LYS A 26 -0.94 -38.07 20.69
C LYS A 26 -0.43 -38.41 19.29
N LEU A 27 -1.19 -38.08 18.23
CA LEU A 27 -0.77 -38.29 16.84
C LEU A 27 0.49 -37.48 16.48
N PHE A 28 0.59 -36.22 16.93
CA PHE A 28 1.77 -35.39 16.74
C PHE A 28 3.02 -35.91 17.47
N LEU A 29 2.84 -36.73 18.51
CA LEU A 29 3.95 -37.38 19.23
C LEU A 29 4.38 -38.72 18.60
N LYS A 30 3.60 -39.25 17.65
CA LYS A 30 3.97 -40.49 16.96
C LYS A 30 5.09 -40.20 15.97
N ASN A 31 6.10 -41.06 15.98
CA ASN A 31 7.21 -41.02 15.05
C ASN A 31 7.29 -42.35 14.30
N VAL A 32 7.83 -42.32 13.09
CA VAL A 32 8.12 -43.49 12.27
C VAL A 32 9.61 -43.56 12.06
N GLU A 33 10.15 -44.77 12.11
CA GLU A 33 11.52 -45.03 11.71
C GLU A 33 11.54 -45.23 10.20
N VAL A 34 12.33 -44.42 9.52
CA VAL A 34 12.44 -44.40 8.06
C VAL A 34 13.90 -44.57 7.69
N GLU A 35 14.18 -45.56 6.85
CA GLU A 35 15.46 -45.71 6.19
C GLU A 35 15.38 -45.03 4.83
N VAL A 36 16.31 -44.12 4.56
CA VAL A 36 16.28 -43.27 3.37
C VAL A 36 17.64 -43.35 2.69
N GLU A 37 17.64 -43.39 1.36
CA GLU A 37 18.85 -43.44 0.55
C GLU A 37 18.85 -42.25 -0.43
N ASN A 38 19.93 -41.47 -0.41
CA ASN A 38 20.17 -40.30 -1.26
C ASN A 38 19.04 -39.24 -1.23
N HIS A 39 18.42 -39.03 -0.06
CA HIS A 39 17.36 -38.03 0.08
C HIS A 39 17.92 -36.60 0.09
N GLN A 40 17.38 -35.71 -0.75
CA GLN A 40 17.92 -34.37 -0.98
C GLN A 40 18.15 -33.52 0.29
N ALA A 41 17.30 -33.68 1.31
CA ALA A 41 17.38 -32.91 2.57
C ALA A 41 17.90 -33.71 3.77
N LEU A 42 17.87 -35.05 3.71
CA LEU A 42 18.20 -35.92 4.85
C LEU A 42 19.41 -36.83 4.56
N GLY A 43 19.92 -36.89 3.33
CA GLY A 43 21.00 -37.79 2.93
C GLY A 43 20.59 -39.27 2.97
N THR A 44 21.57 -40.13 3.26
CA THR A 44 21.38 -41.58 3.40
C THR A 44 21.51 -41.99 4.87
N GLY A 45 20.55 -42.73 5.41
CA GLY A 45 20.57 -43.20 6.80
C GLY A 45 19.20 -43.57 7.36
N LYS A 46 19.18 -44.00 8.63
CA LYS A 46 17.95 -44.30 9.39
C LYS A 46 17.58 -43.11 10.27
N TYR A 47 16.36 -42.61 10.12
CA TYR A 47 15.84 -41.44 10.82
C TYR A 47 14.54 -41.75 11.54
N LYS A 48 14.31 -41.09 12.67
CA LYS A 48 13.03 -41.11 13.37
C LYS A 48 12.29 -39.80 13.07
N LEU A 49 11.26 -39.87 12.24
CA LEU A 49 10.54 -38.69 11.76
C LEU A 49 9.13 -38.62 12.36
N PRO A 50 8.63 -37.42 12.73
CA PRO A 50 7.27 -37.28 13.23
C PRO A 50 6.25 -37.56 12.12
N LEU A 51 5.18 -38.29 12.45
CA LEU A 51 4.09 -38.62 11.52
C LEU A 51 3.37 -37.37 11.00
N VAL A 52 3.30 -36.32 11.83
CA VAL A 52 2.69 -35.04 11.46
C VAL A 52 3.67 -33.93 11.77
N LYS A 53 4.08 -33.17 10.75
CA LYS A 53 4.92 -31.99 10.89
C LYS A 53 4.03 -30.75 10.98
N ALA A 54 3.83 -30.23 12.20
CA ALA A 54 3.18 -28.94 12.38
C ALA A 54 4.08 -27.82 11.82
N ASN A 55 3.50 -26.89 11.06
CA ASN A 55 4.20 -25.67 10.69
C ASN A 55 4.22 -24.73 11.90
N GLN A 56 5.34 -24.69 12.62
CA GLN A 56 5.49 -23.94 13.88
C GLN A 56 5.40 -22.41 13.68
N THR A 57 5.41 -21.92 12.45
CA THR A 57 5.24 -20.49 12.15
C THR A 57 3.77 -20.04 12.11
N ILE A 58 2.82 -20.99 12.11
CA ILE A 58 1.39 -20.68 12.07
C ILE A 58 0.81 -20.82 13.47
N LEU A 59 0.10 -19.79 13.92
CA LEU A 59 -0.60 -19.81 15.20
C LEU A 59 -1.66 -20.90 15.22
N THR A 60 -1.76 -21.63 16.33
CA THR A 60 -2.89 -22.52 16.58
C THR A 60 -4.18 -21.71 16.73
N TYR A 61 -5.33 -22.36 16.55
CA TYR A 61 -6.65 -21.74 16.79
C TYR A 61 -6.74 -21.09 18.18
N HIS A 62 -6.22 -21.78 19.22
CA HIS A 62 -6.23 -21.25 20.58
C HIS A 62 -5.33 -20.03 20.74
N GLN A 63 -4.13 -20.03 20.14
CA GLN A 63 -3.23 -18.87 20.14
C GLN A 63 -3.84 -17.68 19.40
N ALA A 64 -4.50 -17.91 18.26
CA ALA A 64 -5.21 -16.87 17.53
C ALA A 64 -6.33 -16.24 18.37
N GLN A 65 -7.11 -17.05 19.10
CA GLN A 65 -8.12 -16.54 20.04
C GLN A 65 -7.55 -15.77 21.24
N MET A 66 -6.26 -15.90 21.56
CA MET A 66 -5.67 -15.09 22.63
C MET A 66 -5.43 -13.63 22.22
N PHE A 67 -5.59 -13.27 20.95
CA PHE A 67 -5.55 -11.85 20.55
C PHE A 67 -6.76 -11.05 21.03
N ASP A 68 -7.89 -11.71 21.37
CA ASP A 68 -9.11 -11.03 21.84
C ASP A 68 -8.90 -10.25 23.15
N ILE A 69 -7.87 -10.59 23.93
CA ILE A 69 -7.53 -9.94 25.20
C ILE A 69 -6.40 -8.93 25.06
N VAL A 70 -5.84 -8.72 23.86
CA VAL A 70 -4.76 -7.76 23.64
C VAL A 70 -5.35 -6.34 23.64
N SER A 71 -4.93 -5.52 24.59
CA SER A 71 -5.29 -4.11 24.66
C SER A 71 -4.15 -3.21 24.21
N SER A 72 -4.48 -2.09 23.57
CA SER A 72 -3.50 -1.03 23.26
C SER A 72 -2.80 -0.47 24.50
N ARG A 73 -3.40 -0.64 25.70
CA ARG A 73 -2.84 -0.18 26.98
C ARG A 73 -1.73 -1.08 27.52
N ASP A 74 -1.62 -2.31 27.05
CA ASP A 74 -0.69 -3.30 27.60
C ASP A 74 0.69 -3.23 26.92
N PHE A 75 0.79 -2.48 25.82
CA PHE A 75 2.04 -2.27 25.09
C PHE A 75 2.99 -1.39 25.90
N LYS A 76 4.22 -1.84 26.06
CA LYS A 76 5.29 -1.09 26.73
C LYS A 76 6.41 -0.84 25.74
N GLU A 77 6.76 0.42 25.51
CA GLU A 77 7.72 0.82 24.47
C GLU A 77 9.10 0.17 24.66
N GLU A 78 9.51 -0.07 25.92
CA GLU A 78 10.79 -0.68 26.25
C GLU A 78 10.92 -2.16 25.87
N ARG A 79 9.83 -2.83 25.46
CA ARG A 79 9.81 -4.27 25.18
C ARG A 79 9.94 -4.55 23.68
N GLN A 80 10.88 -5.40 23.33
CA GLN A 80 11.03 -5.97 21.97
C GLN A 80 9.96 -7.02 21.64
N TYR A 81 9.27 -7.55 22.66
CA TYR A 81 8.27 -8.59 22.50
C TYR A 81 7.06 -8.34 23.40
N TYR A 82 5.88 -8.63 22.88
CA TYR A 82 4.63 -8.60 23.62
C TYR A 82 4.20 -10.03 24.00
N PRO A 83 4.12 -10.37 25.31
CA PRO A 83 3.67 -11.69 25.76
C PRO A 83 2.15 -11.80 25.68
N ILE A 84 1.65 -12.76 24.93
CA ILE A 84 0.23 -13.07 24.79
C ILE A 84 -0.11 -14.29 25.67
N ASN A 85 -0.93 -14.07 26.69
CA ASN A 85 -1.36 -15.09 27.63
C ASN A 85 -2.70 -14.69 28.27
N ARG A 86 -3.48 -15.67 28.73
CA ARG A 86 -4.78 -15.45 29.39
C ARG A 86 -4.69 -15.22 30.91
N GLY A 87 -3.51 -14.82 31.42
CA GLY A 87 -3.26 -14.67 32.86
C GLY A 87 -3.09 -15.99 33.62
N ILE A 88 -3.04 -17.13 32.91
CA ILE A 88 -2.83 -18.47 33.48
C ILE A 88 -1.61 -19.10 32.82
N PRO A 89 -0.74 -19.82 33.57
CA PRO A 89 0.32 -20.61 32.96
C PRO A 89 -0.24 -21.64 31.98
N SER A 90 0.17 -21.56 30.72
CA SER A 90 -0.23 -22.47 29.64
C SER A 90 0.92 -22.69 28.68
N SER A 91 1.02 -23.90 28.12
CA SER A 91 1.95 -24.22 27.03
C SER A 91 1.66 -23.44 25.75
N ASP A 92 0.44 -22.90 25.63
CA ASP A 92 -0.01 -22.17 24.45
C ASP A 92 0.31 -20.66 24.55
N ASN A 93 0.81 -20.18 25.70
CA ASN A 93 1.28 -18.80 25.84
C ASN A 93 2.45 -18.55 24.88
N PHE A 94 2.42 -17.42 24.18
CA PHE A 94 3.42 -17.10 23.16
C PHE A 94 3.78 -15.61 23.19
N ARG A 95 4.77 -15.23 22.38
CA ARG A 95 5.22 -13.84 22.25
C ARG A 95 5.19 -13.43 20.80
N VAL A 96 4.82 -12.18 20.56
CA VAL A 96 4.94 -11.54 19.25
C VAL A 96 6.02 -10.47 19.31
N GLU A 97 6.73 -10.28 18.20
CA GLU A 97 7.66 -9.16 18.06
C GLU A 97 6.89 -7.85 18.14
N GLN A 98 7.46 -6.90 18.89
CA GLN A 98 6.93 -5.56 19.03
C GLN A 98 7.96 -4.59 18.46
N GLU A 99 7.52 -3.79 17.49
CA GLU A 99 8.26 -2.66 16.96
C GLU A 99 7.60 -1.37 17.43
N VAL A 100 8.39 -0.46 18.00
CA VAL A 100 7.93 0.88 18.38
C VAL A 100 8.26 1.82 17.24
N VAL A 101 7.22 2.32 16.59
CA VAL A 101 7.35 3.34 15.54
C VAL A 101 7.00 4.69 16.16
N LEU A 102 8.02 5.52 16.37
CA LEU A 102 7.83 6.91 16.78
C LEU A 102 7.51 7.74 15.54
N ALA A 103 6.34 8.39 15.53
CA ALA A 103 5.95 9.33 14.50
C ALA A 103 6.14 10.75 15.03
N ASP A 104 7.05 11.51 14.42
CA ASP A 104 7.34 12.91 14.72
C ASP A 104 6.57 13.88 13.81
N LYS A 105 6.03 13.38 12.69
CA LYS A 105 5.27 14.14 11.70
C LYS A 105 3.83 13.63 11.59
N TYR A 106 2.88 14.57 11.70
CA TYR A 106 1.46 14.29 11.56
C TYR A 106 0.93 14.91 10.27
N HIS A 107 0.30 14.10 9.43
CA HIS A 107 -0.26 14.54 8.16
C HIS A 107 -1.79 14.55 8.20
N ASN A 108 -2.41 15.31 7.30
CA ASN A 108 -3.86 15.31 7.15
C ASN A 108 -4.37 13.88 6.82
N LYS A 109 -5.37 13.43 7.58
CA LYS A 109 -5.95 12.09 7.46
C LYS A 109 -6.55 11.81 6.07
N ASP A 110 -7.22 12.80 5.47
CA ASP A 110 -7.90 12.64 4.19
C ASP A 110 -6.87 12.55 3.04
N LEU A 111 -5.79 13.35 3.10
CA LEU A 111 -4.65 13.22 2.18
C LEU A 111 -4.02 11.83 2.24
N LEU A 112 -3.74 11.34 3.45
CA LEU A 112 -3.20 10.01 3.65
C LEU A 112 -4.17 8.91 3.17
N ALA A 113 -5.48 9.11 3.33
CA ALA A 113 -6.47 8.17 2.84
C ALA A 113 -6.43 8.03 1.31
N TYR A 114 -6.35 9.15 0.57
CA TYR A 114 -6.16 9.11 -0.89
C TYR A 114 -4.82 8.48 -1.27
N PHE A 115 -3.73 8.90 -0.63
CA PHE A 115 -2.38 8.39 -0.90
C PHE A 115 -2.29 6.87 -0.69
N PHE A 116 -2.69 6.35 0.48
CA PHE A 116 -2.66 4.91 0.75
C PHE A 116 -3.72 4.12 -0.03
N SER A 117 -4.82 4.76 -0.46
CA SER A 117 -5.74 4.14 -1.42
C SER A 117 -5.03 3.88 -2.74
N ALA A 118 -4.21 4.81 -3.24
CA ALA A 118 -3.40 4.58 -4.44
C ALA A 118 -2.42 3.42 -4.25
N LEU A 119 -1.69 3.35 -3.14
CA LEU A 119 -0.68 2.31 -2.92
C LEU A 119 -1.24 0.89 -2.83
N ARG A 120 -2.49 0.75 -2.36
CA ARG A 120 -3.16 -0.55 -2.21
C ARG A 120 -3.86 -1.01 -3.48
N ASP A 121 -4.14 -0.09 -4.41
CA ASP A 121 -4.81 -0.42 -5.66
C ASP A 121 -3.88 -1.14 -6.63
N LYS A 122 -4.46 -1.95 -7.51
CA LYS A 122 -3.75 -2.68 -8.57
C LYS A 122 -3.97 -2.06 -9.96
N SER A 123 -5.04 -1.29 -10.15
CA SER A 123 -5.36 -0.62 -11.42
C SER A 123 -4.55 0.67 -11.54
N PRO A 124 -3.63 0.79 -12.52
CA PRO A 124 -2.85 2.01 -12.73
C PRO A 124 -3.72 3.26 -12.88
N LEU A 125 -4.90 3.14 -13.49
CA LEU A 125 -5.84 4.23 -13.63
C LEU A 125 -6.38 4.70 -12.28
N THR A 126 -6.74 3.77 -11.40
CA THR A 126 -7.24 4.14 -10.06
C THR A 126 -6.12 4.65 -9.16
N GLN A 127 -4.91 4.10 -9.29
CA GLN A 127 -3.71 4.64 -8.63
C GLN A 127 -3.48 6.10 -9.02
N PHE A 128 -3.47 6.41 -10.32
CA PHE A 128 -3.32 7.79 -10.81
C PHE A 128 -4.39 8.71 -10.24
N ARG A 129 -5.67 8.30 -10.29
CA ARG A 129 -6.79 9.11 -9.75
C ARG A 129 -6.61 9.42 -8.27
N ASN A 130 -6.26 8.43 -7.47
CA ASN A 130 -6.08 8.61 -6.03
C ASN A 130 -4.89 9.53 -5.71
N LEU A 131 -3.77 9.41 -6.44
CA LEU A 131 -2.64 10.35 -6.30
C LEU A 131 -2.99 11.75 -6.79
N TYR A 132 -3.77 11.87 -7.86
CA TYR A 132 -4.25 13.16 -8.35
C TYR A 132 -5.13 13.86 -7.32
N ASN A 133 -6.01 13.12 -6.62
CA ASN A 133 -6.86 13.69 -5.57
C ASN A 133 -6.05 14.31 -4.43
N VAL A 134 -4.83 13.81 -4.14
CA VAL A 134 -3.90 14.44 -3.19
C VAL A 134 -3.50 15.83 -3.67
N LEU A 135 -3.25 16.01 -4.97
CA LEU A 135 -2.93 17.32 -5.55
C LEU A 135 -4.17 18.23 -5.59
N GLU A 136 -5.31 17.68 -5.99
CA GLU A 136 -6.59 18.38 -6.11
C GLU A 136 -7.05 18.97 -4.78
N PHE A 137 -6.72 18.32 -3.66
CA PHE A 137 -6.96 18.84 -2.31
C PHE A 137 -6.44 20.26 -2.09
N PHE A 138 -5.40 20.68 -2.82
CA PHE A 138 -4.76 22.00 -2.67
C PHE A 138 -5.10 22.98 -3.80
N PHE A 139 -6.04 22.68 -4.70
CA PHE A 139 -6.33 23.54 -5.86
C PHE A 139 -6.84 24.94 -5.49
N GLU A 140 -7.52 25.07 -4.35
CA GLU A 140 -7.98 26.37 -3.85
C GLU A 140 -6.90 27.08 -3.02
N GLU A 141 -6.12 26.32 -2.24
CA GLU A 141 -5.15 26.87 -1.30
C GLU A 141 -3.81 27.25 -1.95
N ALA A 142 -3.24 26.38 -2.80
CA ALA A 142 -1.92 26.59 -3.37
C ALA A 142 -1.79 27.89 -4.19
N PRO A 143 -2.76 28.27 -5.07
CA PRO A 143 -2.72 29.56 -5.75
C PRO A 143 -2.69 30.75 -4.78
N GLN A 144 -3.44 30.67 -3.67
CA GLN A 144 -3.45 31.72 -2.65
C GLN A 144 -2.10 31.81 -1.93
N ARG A 145 -1.50 30.67 -1.58
CA ARG A 145 -0.19 30.61 -0.90
C ARG A 145 0.94 31.23 -1.74
N ILE A 146 0.89 31.10 -3.07
CA ILE A 146 1.89 31.69 -3.98
C ILE A 146 1.48 33.05 -4.56
N GLY A 147 0.32 33.60 -4.18
CA GLY A 147 -0.19 34.87 -4.71
C GLY A 147 -0.55 34.84 -6.20
N ALA A 148 -0.88 33.67 -6.76
CA ALA A 148 -1.28 33.50 -8.15
C ALA A 148 -2.80 33.46 -8.30
N THR A 149 -3.30 33.89 -9.46
CA THR A 149 -4.70 33.67 -9.84
C THR A 149 -4.77 32.44 -10.73
N ALA A 150 -5.45 31.37 -10.29
CA ALA A 150 -5.67 30.16 -11.07
C ALA A 150 -7.19 29.95 -11.23
N ARG A 151 -7.68 30.02 -12.47
CA ARG A 151 -9.12 29.90 -12.79
C ARG A 151 -9.46 28.59 -13.47
N ILE A 152 -8.48 27.98 -14.12
CA ILE A 152 -8.64 26.69 -14.79
C ILE A 152 -7.76 25.64 -14.13
N GLU A 153 -8.19 24.39 -14.20
CA GLU A 153 -7.52 23.25 -13.58
C GLU A 153 -6.03 23.14 -13.92
N ARG A 154 -5.63 23.44 -15.18
CA ARG A 154 -4.22 23.47 -15.58
C ARG A 154 -3.40 24.50 -14.79
N GLU A 155 -3.97 25.67 -14.53
CA GLU A 155 -3.31 26.71 -13.72
C GLU A 155 -3.23 26.31 -12.25
N MET A 156 -4.26 25.62 -11.74
CA MET A 156 -4.28 25.10 -10.37
C MET A 156 -3.21 24.03 -10.15
N ILE A 157 -3.06 23.08 -11.09
CA ILE A 157 -1.97 22.09 -11.06
C ILE A 157 -0.61 22.79 -11.03
N LYS A 158 -0.41 23.78 -11.91
CA LYS A 158 0.84 24.56 -11.94
C LYS A 158 1.10 25.28 -10.62
N ALA A 159 0.06 25.85 -10.00
CA ALA A 159 0.19 26.50 -8.71
C ALA A 159 0.57 25.53 -7.59
N VAL A 160 -0.04 24.33 -7.54
CA VAL A 160 0.35 23.28 -6.59
C VAL A 160 1.81 22.89 -6.76
N PHE A 161 2.28 22.73 -8.00
CA PHE A 161 3.67 22.33 -8.25
C PHE A 161 4.65 23.43 -7.86
N SER A 162 4.33 24.68 -8.22
CA SER A 162 5.15 25.85 -7.86
C SER A 162 5.21 26.09 -6.36
N TRP A 163 4.16 25.71 -5.62
CA TRP A 163 4.11 25.79 -4.16
C TRP A 163 4.94 24.67 -3.50
N ALA A 164 4.79 23.43 -3.97
CA ALA A 164 5.36 22.27 -3.30
C ALA A 164 6.80 21.94 -3.72
N ILE A 165 7.24 22.35 -4.90
CA ILE A 165 8.46 21.84 -5.54
C ILE A 165 9.24 22.97 -6.22
N ILE A 166 10.57 22.87 -6.17
CA ILE A 166 11.48 23.73 -6.93
C ILE A 166 11.98 22.97 -8.17
N ASP A 167 12.09 23.65 -9.32
CA ASP A 167 12.51 23.07 -10.60
C ASP A 167 13.81 22.24 -10.53
N SER A 168 14.77 22.64 -9.69
CA SER A 168 16.02 21.90 -9.50
C SER A 168 15.82 20.51 -8.88
N GLU A 169 14.91 20.40 -7.90
CA GLU A 169 14.56 19.13 -7.27
C GLU A 169 13.79 18.23 -8.23
N LEU A 170 12.87 18.81 -9.01
CA LEU A 170 12.13 18.07 -10.03
C LEU A 170 13.08 17.49 -11.09
N ARG A 171 14.06 18.27 -11.56
CA ARG A 171 15.08 17.77 -12.49
C ARG A 171 15.92 16.66 -11.89
N LEU A 172 16.35 16.82 -10.64
CA LEU A 172 17.12 15.80 -9.93
C LEU A 172 16.31 14.50 -9.82
N PHE A 173 15.03 14.59 -9.44
CA PHE A 173 14.14 13.44 -9.38
C PHE A 173 14.00 12.75 -10.75
N LEU A 174 13.68 13.51 -11.80
CA LEU A 174 13.51 12.95 -13.15
C LEU A 174 14.78 12.26 -13.66
N ASN A 175 15.96 12.86 -13.43
CA ASN A 175 17.24 12.28 -13.83
C ASN A 175 17.61 10.99 -13.06
N ASN A 176 17.03 10.78 -11.88
CA ASN A 176 17.24 9.59 -11.05
C ASN A 176 16.20 8.49 -11.31
N LEU A 177 15.24 8.70 -12.22
CA LEU A 177 14.29 7.66 -12.58
C LEU A 177 14.97 6.51 -13.33
N PRO A 178 14.47 5.26 -13.17
CA PRO A 178 14.90 4.15 -14.02
C PRO A 178 14.79 4.52 -15.50
N SER A 179 15.80 4.18 -16.30
CA SER A 179 15.89 4.63 -17.70
C SER A 179 14.66 4.27 -18.55
N ASN A 180 14.04 3.12 -18.28
CA ASN A 180 12.80 2.70 -18.93
C ASN A 180 11.61 3.60 -18.57
N VAL A 181 11.51 4.01 -17.30
CA VAL A 181 10.45 4.91 -16.81
C VAL A 181 10.66 6.30 -17.38
N LEU A 182 11.90 6.83 -17.30
CA LEU A 182 12.25 8.13 -17.85
C LEU A 182 11.92 8.21 -19.34
N CYS A 183 12.39 7.23 -20.12
CA CYS A 183 12.10 7.14 -21.55
C CYS A 183 10.59 7.13 -21.83
N ALA A 184 9.81 6.40 -21.03
CA ALA A 184 8.36 6.32 -21.20
C ALA A 184 7.67 7.66 -20.96
N ILE A 185 8.04 8.42 -19.93
CA ILE A 185 7.37 9.69 -19.58
C ILE A 185 7.84 10.87 -20.45
N THR A 186 9.03 10.78 -21.05
CA THR A 186 9.56 11.80 -21.98
C THR A 186 9.18 11.53 -23.43
N SER A 187 8.70 10.33 -23.75
CA SER A 187 8.24 9.98 -25.10
C SER A 187 6.77 10.29 -25.31
N GLU A 188 6.39 10.51 -26.57
CA GLU A 188 4.99 10.55 -26.96
C GLU A 188 4.30 9.21 -26.68
N GLN A 189 3.09 9.25 -26.14
CA GLN A 189 2.34 8.06 -25.76
C GLN A 189 0.99 8.01 -26.47
N ILE A 190 0.70 6.89 -27.12
CA ILE A 190 -0.57 6.66 -27.81
C ILE A 190 -1.57 6.07 -26.80
N THR A 191 -2.73 6.72 -26.65
CA THR A 191 -3.79 6.25 -25.75
C THR A 191 -4.73 5.24 -26.44
N THR A 192 -5.65 4.64 -25.67
CA THR A 192 -6.62 3.65 -26.21
C THR A 192 -7.49 4.23 -27.34
N SER A 193 -7.70 5.55 -27.38
CA SER A 193 -8.44 6.22 -28.45
C SER A 193 -7.59 6.53 -29.70
N GLY A 194 -6.31 6.15 -29.73
CA GLY A 194 -5.37 6.45 -30.80
C GLY A 194 -4.85 7.88 -30.80
N ILE A 195 -5.27 8.71 -29.83
CA ILE A 195 -4.80 10.08 -29.66
C ILE A 195 -3.55 10.08 -28.79
N SER A 196 -2.53 10.82 -29.21
CA SER A 196 -1.27 10.89 -28.51
C SER A 196 -1.28 11.96 -27.40
N ILE A 197 -0.48 11.70 -26.37
CA ILE A 197 -0.14 12.65 -25.31
C ILE A 197 1.36 12.88 -25.38
N GLN A 198 1.75 14.15 -25.46
CA GLN A 198 3.16 14.55 -25.62
C GLN A 198 3.95 14.24 -24.36
N GLY A 199 5.18 13.75 -24.54
CA GLY A 199 6.10 13.50 -23.44
C GLY A 199 6.64 14.80 -22.83
N ILE A 200 7.30 14.67 -21.68
CA ILE A 200 7.95 15.79 -20.98
C ILE A 200 9.23 16.20 -21.73
N ASP A 201 9.34 17.48 -22.11
CA ASP A 201 10.59 18.04 -22.63
C ASP A 201 11.54 18.42 -21.48
N LEU A 202 12.55 17.58 -21.25
CA LEU A 202 13.57 17.81 -20.22
C LEU A 202 14.45 19.04 -20.48
N ASN A 203 14.56 19.49 -21.73
CA ASN A 203 15.37 20.66 -22.10
C ASN A 203 14.62 21.99 -21.91
N SER A 204 13.31 21.94 -21.66
CA SER A 204 12.53 23.13 -21.35
C SER A 204 13.13 23.87 -20.16
N THR A 205 13.17 25.21 -20.21
CA THR A 205 13.68 26.04 -19.11
C THR A 205 12.74 26.02 -17.90
N THR A 206 11.44 25.82 -18.14
CA THR A 206 10.37 25.74 -17.13
C THR A 206 9.86 24.30 -17.04
N ILE A 207 10.60 23.44 -16.33
CA ILE A 207 10.26 22.01 -16.28
C ILE A 207 8.95 21.76 -15.52
N GLY A 208 8.66 22.59 -14.51
CA GLY A 208 7.39 22.54 -13.79
C GLY A 208 6.18 22.75 -14.70
N ASP A 209 6.31 23.57 -15.76
CA ASP A 209 5.23 23.81 -16.72
C ASP A 209 4.98 22.60 -17.62
N GLU A 210 6.05 21.94 -18.08
CA GLU A 210 5.95 20.71 -18.87
C GLU A 210 5.32 19.58 -18.07
N VAL A 211 5.75 19.41 -16.81
CA VAL A 211 5.18 18.41 -15.91
C VAL A 211 3.72 18.72 -15.55
N SER A 212 3.38 20.00 -15.31
CA SER A 212 1.99 20.42 -15.07
C SER A 212 1.09 20.14 -16.26
N LYS A 213 1.56 20.45 -17.48
CA LYS A 213 0.85 20.16 -18.73
C LYS A 213 0.64 18.66 -18.89
N ARG A 214 1.69 17.87 -18.68
CA ARG A 214 1.66 16.41 -18.77
C ARG A 214 0.63 15.80 -17.82
N VAL A 215 0.66 16.19 -16.54
CA VAL A 215 -0.30 15.72 -15.53
C VAL A 215 -1.73 16.09 -15.90
N TYR A 216 -1.96 17.32 -16.39
CA TYR A 216 -3.27 17.74 -16.88
C TYR A 216 -3.79 16.89 -18.05
N GLU A 217 -2.92 16.58 -19.03
CA GLU A 217 -3.31 15.77 -20.19
C GLU A 217 -3.60 14.32 -19.81
N ILE A 218 -2.76 13.70 -18.97
CA ILE A 218 -3.00 12.35 -18.45
C ILE A 218 -4.29 12.32 -17.62
N ARG A 219 -4.50 13.30 -16.75
CA ARG A 219 -5.74 13.42 -15.97
C ARG A 219 -6.95 13.46 -16.87
N ASN A 220 -6.94 14.28 -17.93
CA ASN A 220 -8.07 14.34 -18.86
C ASN A 220 -8.35 12.97 -19.50
N ALA A 221 -7.30 12.23 -19.85
CA ALA A 221 -7.41 10.89 -20.43
C ALA A 221 -7.89 9.82 -19.43
N CYS A 222 -7.60 9.97 -18.14
CA CYS A 222 -8.03 9.06 -17.08
C CYS A 222 -9.43 9.37 -16.52
N MET A 223 -9.83 10.63 -16.48
CA MET A 223 -11.05 11.09 -15.80
C MET A 223 -12.25 11.25 -16.73
N HIS A 224 -12.02 11.56 -18.01
CA HIS A 224 -13.11 11.82 -18.94
C HIS A 224 -13.38 10.63 -19.85
N SER A 225 -14.62 10.14 -19.82
CA SER A 225 -15.10 9.12 -20.76
C SER A 225 -15.54 9.69 -22.12
N LYS A 226 -15.62 11.03 -22.24
CA LYS A 226 -16.06 11.75 -23.45
C LYS A 226 -15.22 11.33 -24.64
N LYS A 227 -15.88 10.90 -25.72
CA LYS A 227 -15.21 10.48 -26.97
C LYS A 227 -14.65 11.66 -27.76
N THR A 228 -15.29 12.83 -27.63
CA THR A 228 -14.93 14.05 -28.34
C THR A 228 -15.08 15.28 -27.45
N ARG A 229 -14.34 16.35 -27.78
CA ARG A 229 -14.47 17.69 -27.19
C ARG A 229 -14.45 18.71 -28.32
N GLY A 230 -15.55 19.43 -28.50
CA GLY A 230 -15.70 20.37 -29.62
C GLY A 230 -15.58 19.69 -31.00
N GLY A 231 -16.05 18.44 -31.13
CA GLY A 231 -15.97 17.67 -32.38
C GLY A 231 -14.66 16.89 -32.58
N ASN A 232 -13.59 17.24 -31.88
CA ASN A 232 -12.30 16.56 -32.01
C ASN A 232 -12.21 15.34 -31.08
N PRO A 233 -11.62 14.21 -31.52
CA PRO A 233 -11.36 13.07 -30.65
C PRO A 233 -10.44 13.43 -29.49
N THR A 234 -10.63 12.78 -28.34
CA THR A 234 -9.83 13.03 -27.13
C THR A 234 -9.07 11.79 -26.69
N ALA A 235 -7.88 12.01 -26.13
CA ALA A 235 -7.07 10.98 -25.47
C ALA A 235 -7.86 10.33 -24.34
N ARG A 236 -7.81 8.99 -24.25
CA ARG A 236 -8.52 8.22 -23.23
C ARG A 236 -7.82 6.90 -22.91
N PHE A 237 -7.78 6.56 -21.63
CA PHE A 237 -7.41 5.23 -21.17
C PHE A 237 -8.66 4.44 -20.79
N VAL A 238 -8.78 3.23 -21.32
CA VAL A 238 -9.85 2.30 -20.95
C VAL A 238 -9.29 1.33 -19.90
N PRO A 239 -10.02 1.06 -18.79
CA PRO A 239 -9.58 0.09 -17.81
C PRO A 239 -9.28 -1.27 -18.45
N THR A 240 -8.24 -1.94 -17.98
CA THR A 240 -7.71 -3.24 -18.43
C THR A 240 -7.14 -3.27 -19.86
N SER A 241 -7.00 -2.12 -20.52
CA SER A 241 -6.36 -2.06 -21.84
C SER A 241 -4.84 -2.11 -21.71
N LYS A 242 -4.15 -2.53 -22.78
CA LYS A 242 -2.68 -2.56 -22.80
C LYS A 242 -2.08 -1.16 -22.64
N GLU A 243 -2.79 -0.16 -23.16
CA GLU A 243 -2.39 1.25 -23.08
C GLU A 243 -2.54 1.79 -21.65
N GLU A 244 -3.34 1.18 -20.77
CA GLU A 244 -3.40 1.54 -19.35
C GLU A 244 -2.05 1.28 -18.64
N GLU A 245 -1.29 0.28 -19.08
CA GLU A 245 0.02 -0.05 -18.49
C GLU A 245 1.01 1.11 -18.55
N ILE A 246 0.81 2.03 -19.50
CA ILE A 246 1.60 3.26 -19.60
C ILE A 246 1.52 4.09 -18.31
N LEU A 247 0.35 4.10 -17.64
CA LEU A 247 0.15 4.81 -16.39
C LEU A 247 0.99 4.25 -15.23
N ARG A 248 1.52 3.01 -15.34
CA ARG A 248 2.50 2.50 -14.36
C ARG A 248 3.80 3.30 -14.36
N ASN A 249 4.17 3.87 -15.50
CA ASN A 249 5.34 4.75 -15.57
C ASN A 249 5.00 6.12 -14.95
N GLU A 250 3.79 6.62 -15.20
CA GLU A 250 3.30 7.88 -14.60
C GLU A 250 3.16 7.79 -13.07
N PHE A 251 2.94 6.59 -12.52
CA PHE A 251 2.87 6.37 -11.08
C PHE A 251 4.09 6.93 -10.35
N TRP A 252 5.31 6.74 -10.88
CA TRP A 252 6.54 7.21 -10.23
C TRP A 252 6.53 8.72 -10.01
N LEU A 253 6.16 9.47 -11.05
CA LEU A 253 6.06 10.92 -11.00
C LEU A 253 4.93 11.34 -10.07
N MET A 254 3.73 10.81 -10.25
CA MET A 254 2.57 11.19 -9.44
C MET A 254 2.74 10.84 -7.96
N HIS A 255 3.38 9.72 -7.65
CA HIS A 255 3.66 9.29 -6.29
C HIS A 255 4.63 10.25 -5.60
N TRP A 256 5.71 10.61 -6.29
CA TRP A 256 6.68 11.58 -5.78
C TRP A 256 6.06 12.96 -5.59
N LEU A 257 5.28 13.44 -6.56
CA LEU A 257 4.55 14.72 -6.46
C LEU A 257 3.59 14.73 -5.27
N ALA A 258 2.83 13.65 -5.06
CA ALA A 258 1.91 13.53 -3.93
C ALA A 258 2.66 13.57 -2.58
N ILE A 259 3.81 12.90 -2.47
CA ILE A 259 4.67 12.98 -1.28
C ILE A 259 5.10 14.43 -1.03
N LYS A 260 5.60 15.12 -2.07
CA LYS A 260 6.08 16.50 -1.93
C LYS A 260 5.00 17.46 -1.44
N VAL A 261 3.79 17.30 -1.96
CA VAL A 261 2.64 18.10 -1.53
C VAL A 261 2.25 17.82 -0.07
N ILE A 262 2.25 16.55 0.35
CA ILE A 262 1.96 16.16 1.75
C ILE A 262 3.05 16.68 2.71
N GLU A 263 4.32 16.56 2.32
CA GLU A 263 5.46 17.08 3.10
C GLU A 263 5.34 18.59 3.25
N LYS A 264 5.06 19.32 2.15
CA LYS A 264 4.94 20.78 2.15
C LYS A 264 3.81 21.28 3.04
N ASP A 265 2.65 20.64 3.02
CA ASP A 265 1.53 20.98 3.92
C ASP A 265 1.92 20.84 5.40
N THR A 266 2.79 19.88 5.71
CA THR A 266 3.24 19.63 7.09
C THR A 266 4.26 20.67 7.53
N GLU A 267 5.21 21.00 6.66
CA GLU A 267 6.21 22.05 6.90
C GLU A 267 5.59 23.41 7.22
N GLU A 268 4.45 23.74 6.61
CA GLU A 268 3.78 25.03 6.83
C GLU A 268 2.79 25.03 8.01
N ARG A 269 2.50 23.85 8.60
CA ARG A 269 1.64 23.71 9.79
C ARG A 269 2.42 23.63 11.10
N CYS A 270 3.70 23.28 11.04
CA CYS A 270 4.62 23.25 12.18
C CYS A 270 5.32 24.60 12.35
#